data_AF-A0A7S2V4T5-F1
#
_entry.id   AF-A0A7S2V4T5-F1
#
_cell.length_a   1.000
_cell.length_b   1.000
_cell.length_c   1.000
_cell.angle_alpha   90.00
_cell.angle_beta   90.00
_cell.angle_gamma   90.00
#
_symmetry.space_group_name_H-M   'P 1'
#
loop_
_entity.id
_entity.type
_entity.pdbx_description
1 polymer ?
#
loop_
_entity_poly.entity_id
_entity_poly.type
_entity_poly.pdbx_seq_one_letter_code
_entity_poly.pdbx_strand_id
1 'polypeptide(L)'
;DSHMIFAQNWDQTLISMYQNCPTPNPKRVLTHYPPDTQSKNWEKQAGYRMCDPLFATSDIESEIVRLNAAIPRDKEDKGPRFAPFIAAGFFFAHSSFLGEIPFDPLMPYIFMGEEILLSLRFWTNGWDIFSPNKNVCTHYYVRRHKPKFWETVGRVFKKPGIHTKIQLQVMKRVKNILGYPENSADIIWPPTLLAHLDLYGIGHQRAAQDYMDMVGINVVTKRIKKPIWCHDGRPPPQVE
;
A
#
# COMPACT_ATOMS: atom_id res chain seq x y z
N ASP A 1 -8.79 4.94 -10.69
CA ASP A 1 -9.48 6.01 -9.95
C ASP A 1 -9.91 7.09 -10.95
N SER A 2 -11.16 7.59 -10.90
CA SER A 2 -11.67 8.61 -11.84
C SER A 2 -11.19 10.04 -11.55
N HIS A 3 -10.41 10.24 -10.48
CA HIS A 3 -9.96 11.56 -10.02
C HIS A 3 -8.51 11.85 -10.39
N MET A 4 -8.03 11.25 -11.49
CA MET A 4 -6.66 11.35 -11.94
C MET A 4 -6.56 12.04 -13.29
N ILE A 5 -5.48 12.80 -13.47
CA ILE A 5 -5.08 13.36 -14.77
C ILE A 5 -3.76 12.71 -15.13
N PHE A 6 -3.70 12.05 -16.28
CA PHE A 6 -2.52 11.35 -16.77
C PHE A 6 -1.69 12.24 -17.68
N ALA A 7 -0.38 12.00 -17.67
CA ALA A 7 0.55 12.61 -18.60
C ALA A 7 0.33 12.02 -20.00
N GLN A 8 0.75 12.75 -21.02
CA GLN A 8 0.85 12.18 -22.35
C GLN A 8 1.81 10.98 -22.34
N ASN A 9 1.45 9.87 -23.01
CA ASN A 9 2.26 8.65 -23.12
C ASN A 9 2.64 8.04 -21.75
N TRP A 10 1.76 8.19 -20.75
CA TRP A 10 1.96 7.70 -19.39
C TRP A 10 2.29 6.19 -19.35
N ASP A 11 1.67 5.41 -20.23
CA ASP A 11 1.79 3.96 -20.35
C ASP A 11 3.15 3.56 -20.94
N GLN A 12 3.58 4.16 -22.06
CA GLN A 12 4.94 3.92 -22.58
C GLN A 12 6.00 4.34 -21.57
N THR A 13 5.77 5.43 -20.84
CA THR A 13 6.68 5.89 -19.78
C THR A 13 6.76 4.87 -18.65
N LEU A 14 5.63 4.31 -18.19
CA LEU A 14 5.61 3.26 -17.16
C LEU A 14 6.26 1.97 -17.63
N ILE A 15 6.03 1.53 -18.87
CA ILE A 15 6.67 0.33 -19.44
C ILE A 15 8.19 0.51 -19.46
N SER A 16 8.67 1.67 -19.92
CA SER A 16 10.10 1.99 -19.94
C SER A 16 10.69 2.02 -18.53
N MET A 17 10.00 2.64 -17.56
CA MET A 17 10.43 2.61 -16.16
C MET A 17 10.48 1.18 -15.62
N TYR A 18 9.45 0.38 -15.88
CA TYR A 18 9.34 -0.99 -15.39
C TYR A 18 10.49 -1.89 -15.87
N GLN A 19 10.91 -1.71 -17.13
CA GLN A 19 12.05 -2.42 -17.72
C GLN A 19 13.40 -1.96 -17.15
N ASN A 20 13.49 -0.71 -16.68
CA ASN A 20 14.71 -0.10 -16.14
C ASN A 20 14.79 -0.14 -14.60
N CYS A 21 13.90 -0.87 -13.91
CA CYS A 21 14.02 -1.08 -12.47
C CYS A 21 15.34 -1.80 -12.14
N PRO A 22 16.09 -1.36 -11.10
CA PRO A 22 17.43 -1.86 -10.78
C PRO A 22 17.40 -3.20 -10.03
N THR A 23 16.81 -4.23 -10.63
CA THR A 23 16.78 -5.61 -10.12
C THR A 23 16.80 -6.56 -11.33
N PRO A 24 17.36 -7.77 -11.26
CA PRO A 24 17.15 -8.79 -12.29
C PRO A 24 15.78 -9.49 -12.17
N ASN A 25 15.09 -9.35 -11.03
CA ASN A 25 13.82 -10.02 -10.74
C ASN A 25 12.70 -9.54 -11.68
N PRO A 26 12.02 -10.41 -12.43
CA PRO A 26 10.92 -10.00 -13.30
C PRO A 26 9.67 -9.55 -12.54
N LYS A 27 9.51 -9.94 -11.26
CA LYS A 27 8.36 -9.57 -10.43
C LYS A 27 8.60 -8.20 -9.79
N ARG A 28 8.04 -7.17 -10.42
CA ARG A 28 8.25 -5.76 -10.02
C ARG A 28 6.92 -5.03 -9.97
N VAL A 29 6.81 -4.04 -9.10
CA VAL A 29 5.70 -3.10 -9.09
C VAL A 29 6.21 -1.68 -8.98
N LEU A 30 5.74 -0.79 -9.86
CA LEU A 30 5.93 0.64 -9.75
C LEU A 30 4.75 1.26 -9.02
N THR A 31 4.99 2.07 -8.00
CA THR A 31 3.91 2.63 -7.18
C THR A 31 4.36 3.91 -6.48
N HIS A 32 3.43 4.83 -6.30
CA HIS A 32 3.59 6.01 -5.47
C HIS A 32 2.23 6.62 -5.20
N TYR A 33 2.18 7.59 -4.27
CA TYR A 33 1.10 8.55 -4.26
C TYR A 33 1.30 9.58 -5.36
N PRO A 34 0.39 9.69 -6.34
CA PRO A 34 0.47 10.74 -7.34
C PRO A 34 0.49 12.14 -6.69
N PRO A 35 1.21 13.12 -7.25
CA PRO A 35 1.13 14.50 -6.79
C PRO A 35 -0.30 15.03 -6.89
N ASP A 36 -0.65 16.00 -6.04
CA ASP A 36 -1.95 16.66 -6.11
C ASP A 36 -2.11 17.37 -7.48
N THR A 37 -3.31 17.34 -8.06
CA THR A 37 -3.66 18.08 -9.29
C THR A 37 -3.26 19.56 -9.31
N GLN A 38 -3.13 20.20 -8.15
CA GLN A 38 -2.70 21.61 -8.02
C GLN A 38 -1.17 21.77 -8.11
N SER A 39 -0.41 20.68 -8.13
CA SER A 39 1.05 20.68 -8.18
C SER A 39 1.52 21.16 -9.55
N LYS A 40 2.24 22.29 -9.59
CA LYS A 40 2.78 22.83 -10.85
C LYS A 40 3.95 21.99 -11.37
N ASN A 41 4.03 21.82 -12.69
CA ASN A 41 5.11 21.08 -13.37
C ASN A 41 5.31 19.66 -12.83
N TRP A 42 4.25 18.99 -12.35
CA TRP A 42 4.31 17.68 -11.71
C TRP A 42 4.97 16.61 -12.60
N GLU A 43 4.79 16.67 -13.92
CA GLU A 43 5.41 15.77 -14.90
C GLU A 43 6.95 15.86 -14.92
N LYS A 44 7.50 17.01 -14.52
CA LYS A 44 8.95 17.26 -14.46
C LYS A 44 9.54 16.95 -13.09
N GLN A 45 8.70 16.63 -12.10
CA GLN A 45 9.15 16.28 -10.76
C GLN A 45 9.48 14.79 -10.70
N ALA A 46 10.47 14.46 -9.86
CA ALA A 46 10.74 13.08 -9.53
C ALA A 46 9.49 12.41 -8.95
N GLY A 47 9.36 11.10 -9.19
CA GLY A 47 8.30 10.32 -8.58
C GLY A 47 8.41 10.32 -7.06
N TYR A 48 7.26 10.26 -6.39
CA TYR A 48 7.22 10.42 -4.95
C TYR A 48 7.52 9.08 -4.26
N ARG A 49 8.27 9.14 -3.15
CA ARG A 49 8.55 7.96 -2.31
C ARG A 49 7.81 8.02 -0.97
N MET A 50 7.09 6.95 -0.65
CA MET A 50 6.39 6.76 0.61
C MET A 50 7.35 6.15 1.62
N CYS A 51 7.85 6.94 2.58
CA CYS A 51 8.84 6.50 3.55
C CYS A 51 8.40 6.65 5.00
N ASP A 52 7.16 7.09 5.24
CA ASP A 52 6.72 7.55 6.55
C ASP A 52 5.47 6.78 7.01
N PRO A 53 5.65 5.55 7.53
CA PRO A 53 4.56 4.82 8.17
C PRO A 53 4.31 5.36 9.58
N LEU A 54 3.06 5.31 10.03
CA LEU A 54 2.62 5.61 11.40
C LEU A 54 1.54 4.63 11.84
N PHE A 55 1.36 4.43 13.14
CA PHE A 55 0.16 3.79 13.67
C PHE A 55 -0.95 4.83 13.76
N ALA A 56 -2.12 4.50 13.21
CA ALA A 56 -3.28 5.36 13.27
C ALA A 56 -3.67 5.66 14.73
N THR A 57 -3.95 6.93 15.03
CA THR A 57 -4.30 7.38 16.39
C THR A 57 -5.82 7.41 16.64
N SER A 58 -6.63 7.24 15.59
CA SER A 58 -8.08 7.20 15.70
C SER A 58 -8.57 5.79 16.00
N ASP A 59 -9.48 5.66 16.97
CA ASP A 59 -10.16 4.39 17.27
C ASP A 59 -10.89 3.79 16.04
N ILE A 60 -11.34 4.65 15.12
CA ILE A 60 -12.02 4.25 13.88
C ILE A 60 -11.08 3.48 12.95
N GLU A 61 -9.78 3.77 13.03
CA GLU A 61 -8.72 3.14 12.25
C GLU A 61 -8.06 1.99 13.03
N SER A 62 -8.45 1.76 14.29
CA SER A 62 -8.04 0.62 15.11
C SER A 62 -6.52 0.44 15.20
N GLU A 63 -5.74 1.50 15.34
CA GLU A 63 -4.26 1.40 15.44
C GLU A 63 -3.62 0.61 14.28
N ILE A 64 -4.25 0.66 13.09
CA ILE A 64 -3.68 0.07 11.88
C ILE A 64 -2.53 0.94 11.37
N VAL A 65 -1.56 0.34 10.67
CA VAL A 65 -0.51 1.12 10.00
C VAL A 65 -1.14 1.95 8.89
N ARG A 66 -0.77 3.23 8.87
CA ARG A 66 -1.09 4.20 7.84
C ARG A 66 0.19 4.76 7.24
N LEU A 67 0.14 5.12 5.97
CA LEU A 67 1.22 5.79 5.27
C LEU A 67 0.92 7.30 5.18
N ASN A 68 1.91 8.12 5.52
CA ASN A 68 1.82 9.56 5.33
C ASN A 68 2.11 9.95 3.87
N ALA A 69 1.90 11.23 3.57
CA ALA A 69 2.16 11.80 2.26
C ALA A 69 3.55 11.42 1.73
N ALA A 70 3.60 11.10 0.44
CA ALA A 70 4.83 10.87 -0.28
C ALA A 70 5.42 12.21 -0.72
N ILE A 71 6.74 12.30 -0.80
CA ILE A 71 7.44 13.50 -1.27
C ILE A 71 8.45 13.15 -2.35
N PRO A 72 8.78 14.09 -3.26
CA PRO A 72 9.87 13.89 -4.20
C PRO A 72 11.18 13.85 -3.42
N ARG A 73 11.97 12.80 -3.65
CA ARG A 73 13.25 12.58 -2.95
C ARG A 73 14.45 12.83 -3.85
N ASP A 74 14.33 12.46 -5.12
CA ASP A 74 15.40 12.63 -6.09
C ASP A 74 15.35 14.02 -6.73
N LYS A 75 16.52 14.65 -6.87
CA LYS A 75 16.68 15.92 -7.59
C LYS A 75 16.99 15.72 -9.07
N GLU A 76 17.45 14.53 -9.42
CA GLU A 76 17.89 14.15 -10.77
C GLU A 76 17.20 12.84 -11.15
N ASP A 77 17.01 12.63 -12.45
CA ASP A 77 16.49 11.38 -12.97
C ASP A 77 17.55 10.28 -12.86
N LYS A 78 17.38 9.36 -11.91
CA LYS A 78 18.29 8.24 -11.68
C LYS A 78 17.63 6.87 -11.93
N GLY A 79 16.52 6.85 -12.68
CA GLY A 79 15.69 5.66 -12.86
C GLY A 79 14.90 5.27 -11.59
N PRO A 80 14.01 4.27 -11.69
CA PRO A 80 13.20 3.81 -10.56
C PRO A 80 14.05 3.42 -9.35
N ARG A 81 13.46 3.60 -8.16
CA ARG A 81 14.13 3.37 -6.88
C ARG A 81 13.30 2.43 -6.02
N PHE A 82 13.94 1.62 -5.20
CA PHE A 82 13.21 0.77 -4.27
C PHE A 82 12.35 1.61 -3.34
N ALA A 83 11.15 1.13 -3.07
CA ALA A 83 10.19 1.74 -2.17
C ALA A 83 9.67 0.69 -1.17
N PRO A 84 9.37 1.08 0.08
CA PRO A 84 8.96 0.14 1.12
C PRO A 84 7.48 -0.27 1.01
N PHE A 85 6.64 0.53 0.37
CA PHE A 85 5.18 0.37 0.41
C PHE A 85 4.54 0.53 -0.97
N ILE A 86 3.36 -0.05 -1.13
CA ILE A 86 2.47 0.07 -2.28
C ILE A 86 1.33 1.03 -1.93
N ALA A 87 1.11 2.00 -2.82
CA ALA A 87 -0.07 2.84 -2.82
C ALA A 87 -1.21 2.10 -3.52
N ALA A 88 -2.32 1.84 -2.83
CA ALA A 88 -3.45 1.14 -3.43
C ALA A 88 -4.15 1.99 -4.50
N GLY A 89 -4.01 3.31 -4.43
CA GLY A 89 -4.56 4.25 -5.41
C GLY A 89 -3.87 4.21 -6.77
N PHE A 90 -2.56 3.90 -6.81
CA PHE A 90 -1.77 3.83 -8.05
C PHE A 90 -0.62 2.82 -7.93
N PHE A 91 -0.66 1.80 -8.77
CA PHE A 91 0.49 0.94 -9.04
C PHE A 91 0.43 0.38 -10.47
N PHE A 92 1.59 0.00 -11.00
CA PHE A 92 1.78 -0.59 -12.31
C PHE A 92 2.64 -1.85 -12.17
N ALA A 93 2.09 -2.99 -12.60
CA ALA A 93 2.68 -4.31 -12.48
C ALA A 93 2.25 -5.21 -13.64
N HIS A 94 2.99 -6.28 -13.89
CA HIS A 94 2.56 -7.32 -14.81
C HIS A 94 1.32 -8.04 -14.26
N SER A 95 0.36 -8.39 -15.13
CA SER A 95 -0.95 -8.93 -14.74
C SER A 95 -0.90 -10.26 -13.99
N SER A 96 0.23 -10.98 -14.03
CA SER A 96 0.43 -12.23 -13.26
C SER A 96 0.22 -12.04 -11.75
N PHE A 97 0.39 -10.81 -11.23
CA PHE A 97 0.12 -10.52 -9.82
C PHE A 97 -1.33 -10.86 -9.43
N LEU A 98 -2.30 -10.79 -10.35
CA LEU A 98 -3.70 -11.11 -10.04
C LEU A 98 -3.92 -12.58 -9.68
N GLY A 99 -3.09 -13.47 -10.24
CA GLY A 99 -3.11 -14.90 -9.91
C GLY A 99 -2.30 -15.25 -8.67
N GLU A 100 -1.24 -14.48 -8.39
CA GLU A 100 -0.35 -14.71 -7.24
C GLU A 100 -0.85 -14.03 -5.96
N ILE A 101 -1.45 -12.84 -6.09
CA ILE A 101 -1.85 -11.95 -5.00
C ILE A 101 -3.29 -11.44 -5.29
N PRO A 102 -4.29 -12.34 -5.37
CA PRO A 102 -5.66 -11.93 -5.64
C PRO A 102 -6.19 -11.03 -4.52
N PHE A 103 -7.04 -10.07 -4.86
CA PHE A 103 -7.75 -9.28 -3.84
C PHE A 103 -8.67 -10.19 -3.02
N ASP A 104 -8.67 -10.00 -1.72
CA ASP A 104 -9.41 -10.85 -0.79
C ASP A 104 -10.90 -10.46 -0.78
N PRO A 105 -11.81 -11.35 -1.21
CA PRO A 105 -13.25 -11.08 -1.20
C PRO A 105 -13.83 -11.00 0.21
N LEU A 106 -13.12 -11.47 1.24
CA LEU A 106 -13.51 -11.41 2.65
C LEU A 106 -13.06 -10.10 3.33
N MET A 107 -12.46 -9.16 2.59
CA MET A 107 -12.09 -7.84 3.10
C MET A 107 -12.91 -6.66 2.53
N PRO A 108 -14.26 -6.75 2.42
CA PRO A 108 -15.03 -5.59 1.99
C PRO A 108 -14.97 -4.47 3.05
N TYR A 109 -15.20 -3.23 2.62
CA TYR A 109 -15.26 -2.03 3.48
C TYR A 109 -13.95 -1.58 4.14
N ILE A 110 -12.82 -2.24 3.87
CA ILE A 110 -11.51 -1.75 4.28
C ILE A 110 -11.11 -0.53 3.45
N PHE A 111 -10.68 0.52 4.13
CA PHE A 111 -10.13 1.74 3.53
C PHE A 111 -8.77 2.15 4.12
N MET A 112 -8.43 1.64 5.31
CA MET A 112 -7.11 1.82 5.92
C MET A 112 -6.55 0.44 6.25
N GLY A 113 -5.23 0.28 6.08
CA GLY A 113 -4.53 -0.98 6.33
C GLY A 113 -4.37 -1.89 5.10
N GLU A 114 -5.13 -1.65 4.04
CA GLU A 114 -4.99 -2.36 2.78
C GLU A 114 -3.64 -2.12 2.12
N GLU A 115 -3.05 -0.93 2.28
CA GLU A 115 -1.76 -0.60 1.67
C GLU A 115 -0.60 -1.35 2.31
N ILE A 116 -0.53 -1.38 3.64
CA ILE A 116 0.49 -2.18 4.34
C ILE A 116 0.29 -3.67 4.07
N LEU A 117 -0.96 -4.14 4.04
CA LEU A 117 -1.27 -5.54 3.75
C LEU A 117 -0.90 -5.91 2.32
N LEU A 118 -1.24 -5.08 1.34
CA LEU A 118 -0.86 -5.29 -0.06
C LEU A 118 0.66 -5.29 -0.22
N SER A 119 1.36 -4.36 0.45
CA SER A 119 2.82 -4.31 0.43
C SER A 119 3.45 -5.59 0.99
N LEU A 120 2.97 -6.08 2.14
CA LEU A 120 3.41 -7.34 2.72
C LEU A 120 3.12 -8.53 1.79
N ARG A 121 1.95 -8.57 1.15
CA ARG A 121 1.58 -9.66 0.24
C ARG A 121 2.41 -9.67 -1.03
N PHE A 122 2.72 -8.50 -1.61
CA PHE A 122 3.67 -8.40 -2.73
C PHE A 122 5.06 -8.89 -2.31
N TRP A 123 5.56 -8.42 -1.17
CA TRP A 123 6.85 -8.83 -0.65
C TRP A 123 6.95 -10.36 -0.50
N THR A 124 6.01 -10.95 0.24
CA THR A 124 6.00 -12.38 0.57
C THR A 124 5.78 -13.28 -0.65
N ASN A 125 5.29 -12.74 -1.77
CA ASN A 125 5.19 -13.41 -3.07
C ASN A 125 6.37 -13.12 -4.03
N GLY A 126 7.43 -12.49 -3.54
CA GLY A 126 8.67 -12.28 -4.30
C GLY A 126 8.65 -11.06 -5.23
N TRP A 127 7.73 -10.10 -5.05
CA TRP A 127 7.67 -8.88 -5.85
C TRP A 127 8.48 -7.73 -5.27
N ASP A 128 9.35 -7.13 -6.08
CA ASP A 128 10.12 -5.95 -5.69
C ASP A 128 9.31 -4.68 -5.91
N ILE A 129 9.29 -3.81 -4.90
CA ILE A 129 8.49 -2.59 -4.87
C ILE A 129 9.38 -1.41 -5.22
N PHE A 130 8.96 -0.63 -6.21
CA PHE A 130 9.70 0.53 -6.71
C PHE A 130 8.81 1.77 -6.76
N SER A 131 9.38 2.92 -6.45
CA SER A 131 8.84 4.21 -6.86
C SER A 131 9.30 4.55 -8.28
N PRO A 132 8.43 5.13 -9.12
CA PRO A 132 8.85 5.65 -10.41
C PRO A 132 9.81 6.83 -10.22
N ASN A 133 10.62 7.10 -11.23
CA ASN A 133 11.48 8.29 -11.31
C ASN A 133 10.76 9.52 -11.89
N LYS A 134 9.58 9.34 -12.48
CA LYS A 134 8.74 10.43 -13.02
C LYS A 134 7.29 10.24 -12.61
N ASN A 135 6.60 11.33 -12.34
CA ASN A 135 5.15 11.29 -12.17
C ASN A 135 4.48 11.14 -13.53
N VAL A 136 3.57 10.18 -13.64
CA VAL A 136 2.79 9.92 -14.86
C VAL A 136 1.30 10.24 -14.71
N CYS A 137 0.88 10.56 -13.49
CA CYS A 137 -0.43 11.10 -13.22
C CYS A 137 -0.41 12.03 -12.00
N THR A 138 -1.51 12.77 -11.84
CA THR A 138 -1.87 13.48 -10.60
C THR A 138 -3.14 12.88 -10.01
N HIS A 139 -3.43 13.23 -8.77
CA HIS A 139 -4.66 12.83 -8.08
C HIS A 139 -5.34 14.01 -7.39
N TYR A 140 -6.68 14.04 -7.45
CA TYR A 140 -7.49 15.03 -6.73
C TYR A 140 -7.95 14.48 -5.37
N TYR A 141 -7.10 14.66 -4.35
CA TYR A 141 -7.28 14.06 -3.03
C TYR A 141 -8.44 14.67 -2.23
N VAL A 142 -8.42 15.99 -2.04
CA VAL A 142 -9.33 16.65 -1.11
C VAL A 142 -10.65 16.99 -1.80
N ARG A 143 -11.66 16.16 -1.52
CA ARG A 143 -13.02 16.32 -2.05
C ARG A 143 -14.02 16.52 -0.90
N ARG A 144 -13.98 17.68 -0.23
CA ARG A 144 -14.74 17.94 1.02
C ARG A 144 -16.25 17.76 0.86
N HIS A 145 -16.81 18.19 -0.25
CA HIS A 145 -18.27 18.19 -0.49
C HIS A 145 -18.75 17.05 -1.39
N LYS A 146 -17.91 16.02 -1.61
CA LYS A 146 -18.29 14.87 -2.43
C LYS A 146 -18.58 13.67 -1.53
N PRO A 147 -19.61 12.88 -1.87
CA PRO A 147 -20.00 11.74 -1.06
C PRO A 147 -18.83 10.77 -0.91
N LYS A 148 -18.61 10.31 0.32
CA LYS A 148 -17.63 9.28 0.63
C LYS A 148 -18.28 7.91 0.65
N PHE A 149 -17.48 6.88 0.38
CA PHE A 149 -17.96 5.50 0.34
C PHE A 149 -18.70 5.12 1.63
N TRP A 150 -18.14 5.45 2.80
CA TRP A 150 -18.75 5.17 4.10
C TRP A 150 -20.07 5.91 4.35
N GLU A 151 -20.24 7.11 3.78
CA GLU A 151 -21.51 7.84 3.85
C GLU A 151 -22.57 7.20 2.96
N THR A 152 -22.18 6.74 1.78
CA THR A 152 -23.07 6.00 0.86
C THR A 152 -23.55 4.71 1.51
N VAL A 153 -22.65 3.94 2.14
CA VAL A 153 -23.00 2.75 2.92
C VAL A 153 -23.98 3.12 4.04
N GLY A 154 -23.71 4.18 4.81
CA GLY A 154 -24.64 4.67 5.84
C GLY A 154 -26.05 4.98 5.31
N ARG A 155 -26.14 5.59 4.12
CA ARG A 155 -27.42 5.90 3.45
C ARG A 155 -28.15 4.65 2.97
N VAL A 156 -27.46 3.73 2.30
CA VAL A 156 -28.04 2.48 1.77
C VAL A 156 -28.67 1.65 2.89
N PHE A 157 -27.95 1.49 4.01
CA PHE A 157 -28.43 0.74 5.17
C PHE A 157 -29.33 1.56 6.10
N LYS A 158 -29.63 2.82 5.77
CA LYS A 158 -30.39 3.78 6.61
C LYS A 158 -29.88 3.84 8.06
N LYS A 159 -28.56 3.71 8.25
CA LYS A 159 -27.90 3.60 9.55
C LYS A 159 -26.55 4.30 9.53
N PRO A 160 -26.48 5.59 9.91
CA PRO A 160 -25.23 6.33 9.99
C PRO A 160 -24.18 5.58 10.83
N GLY A 161 -22.92 5.57 10.36
CA GLY A 161 -21.80 4.91 11.05
C GLY A 161 -21.77 3.39 10.95
N ILE A 162 -22.71 2.73 10.26
CA ILE A 162 -22.69 1.26 10.09
C ILE A 162 -21.42 0.77 9.38
N HIS A 163 -20.88 1.57 8.45
CA HIS A 163 -19.62 1.28 7.77
C HIS A 163 -18.49 1.01 8.78
N THR A 164 -18.27 1.91 9.73
CA THR A 164 -17.23 1.77 10.75
C THR A 164 -17.40 0.49 11.56
N LYS A 165 -18.64 0.16 11.94
CA LYS A 165 -18.91 -1.07 12.72
C LYS A 165 -18.57 -2.34 11.93
N ILE A 166 -18.87 -2.35 10.63
CA ILE A 166 -18.54 -3.48 9.75
C ILE A 166 -17.03 -3.53 9.49
N GLN A 167 -16.41 -2.40 9.14
CA GLN A 167 -14.98 -2.27 8.91
C GLN A 167 -14.17 -2.79 10.11
N LEU A 168 -14.55 -2.45 11.34
CA LEU A 168 -13.84 -2.93 12.54
C LEU A 168 -13.89 -4.46 12.71
N GLN A 169 -14.93 -5.15 12.21
CA GLN A 169 -14.94 -6.62 12.20
C GLN A 169 -14.01 -7.18 11.14
N VAL A 170 -14.02 -6.59 9.94
CA VAL A 170 -13.15 -7.01 8.84
C VAL A 170 -11.68 -6.69 9.14
N MET A 171 -11.40 -5.60 9.86
CA MET A 171 -10.07 -5.16 10.26
C MET A 171 -9.35 -6.22 11.11
N LYS A 172 -10.09 -7.03 11.87
CA LYS A 172 -9.49 -8.15 12.62
C LYS A 172 -8.77 -9.15 11.70
N ARG A 173 -9.31 -9.40 10.49
CA ARG A 173 -8.66 -10.25 9.48
C ARG A 173 -7.39 -9.59 8.94
N VAL A 174 -7.45 -8.30 8.60
CA VAL A 174 -6.28 -7.51 8.17
C VAL A 174 -5.17 -7.59 9.23
N LYS A 175 -5.52 -7.32 10.50
CA LYS A 175 -4.62 -7.38 11.64
C LYS A 175 -4.05 -8.78 11.87
N ASN A 176 -4.85 -9.83 11.73
CA ASN A 176 -4.38 -11.21 11.80
C ASN A 176 -3.30 -11.50 10.76
N ILE A 177 -3.54 -11.15 9.49
CA ILE A 177 -2.58 -11.39 8.40
C ILE A 177 -1.29 -10.58 8.61
N LEU A 178 -1.41 -9.37 9.17
CA LEU A 178 -0.27 -8.51 9.53
C LEU A 178 0.45 -8.93 10.81
N GLY A 179 -0.01 -9.96 11.53
CA GLY A 179 0.64 -10.48 12.73
C GLY A 179 0.37 -9.66 14.02
N TYR A 180 -0.74 -8.92 14.09
CA TYR A 180 -1.12 -8.20 15.30
C TYR A 180 -1.52 -9.19 16.41
N PRO A 181 -0.93 -9.10 17.62
CA PRO A 181 -1.15 -10.08 18.68
C PRO A 181 -2.60 -10.09 19.19
N GLU A 182 -3.28 -8.94 19.20
CA GLU A 182 -4.68 -8.84 19.63
C GLU A 182 -5.69 -9.47 18.66
N ASN A 183 -5.22 -9.93 17.49
CA ASN A 183 -6.00 -10.65 16.49
C ASN A 183 -5.29 -11.92 16.04
N SER A 184 -4.51 -12.57 16.91
CA SER A 184 -3.91 -13.86 16.60
C SER A 184 -4.97 -14.93 16.32
N ALA A 185 -4.57 -16.00 15.63
CA ALA A 185 -5.47 -17.07 15.23
C ALA A 185 -6.14 -17.76 16.45
N ASP A 186 -5.46 -17.78 17.60
CA ASP A 186 -5.93 -18.45 18.82
C ASP A 186 -7.06 -17.68 19.53
N ILE A 187 -7.20 -16.37 19.28
CA ILE A 187 -8.14 -15.50 20.00
C ILE A 187 -9.17 -14.83 19.09
N ILE A 188 -8.95 -14.83 17.77
CA ILE A 188 -9.82 -14.12 16.83
C ILE A 188 -11.21 -14.76 16.75
N TRP A 189 -12.24 -13.91 16.80
CA TRP A 189 -13.64 -14.32 16.66
C TRP A 189 -14.41 -13.38 15.71
N PRO A 190 -15.24 -13.93 14.80
CA PRO A 190 -15.46 -15.36 14.56
C PRO A 190 -14.29 -16.04 13.81
N PRO A 191 -14.09 -17.37 13.93
CA PRO A 191 -13.01 -18.10 13.26
C PRO A 191 -13.13 -18.07 11.74
N THR A 192 -14.34 -17.81 11.21
CA THR A 192 -14.58 -17.59 9.78
C THR A 192 -13.80 -16.41 9.22
N LEU A 193 -13.30 -15.49 10.06
CA LEU A 193 -12.35 -14.44 9.65
C LEU A 193 -11.00 -15.01 9.19
N LEU A 194 -10.69 -16.28 9.46
CA LEU A 194 -9.49 -16.99 8.99
C LEU A 194 -9.76 -17.87 7.76
N ALA A 195 -10.98 -17.86 7.21
CA ALA A 195 -11.31 -18.68 6.05
C ALA A 195 -10.44 -18.30 4.84
N HIS A 196 -10.03 -19.31 4.06
CA HIS A 196 -9.32 -19.14 2.79
C HIS A 196 -8.01 -18.34 2.86
N LEU A 197 -7.31 -18.35 4.01
CA LEU A 197 -6.00 -17.68 4.13
C LEU A 197 -4.91 -18.36 3.28
N ASP A 198 -5.09 -19.62 2.89
CA ASP A 198 -4.28 -20.30 1.89
C ASP A 198 -4.34 -19.64 0.51
N LEU A 199 -5.45 -18.96 0.19
CA LEU A 199 -5.65 -18.25 -1.09
C LEU A 199 -5.39 -16.74 -0.98
N TYR A 200 -5.77 -16.13 0.15
CA TYR A 200 -5.81 -14.67 0.30
C TYR A 200 -4.85 -14.12 1.36
N GLY A 201 -4.10 -14.99 2.06
CA GLY A 201 -3.08 -14.61 3.03
C GLY A 201 -1.79 -14.11 2.39
N ILE A 202 -0.69 -14.24 3.12
CA ILE A 202 0.67 -13.92 2.66
C ILE A 202 1.25 -15.07 1.82
N GLY A 203 2.27 -14.75 1.01
CA GLY A 203 3.07 -15.76 0.31
C GLY A 203 4.17 -16.37 1.16
N HIS A 204 4.99 -17.22 0.54
CA HIS A 204 6.08 -17.96 1.19
C HIS A 204 7.45 -17.77 0.54
N GLN A 205 7.59 -16.89 -0.45
CA GLN A 205 8.86 -16.67 -1.16
C GLN A 205 9.86 -15.83 -0.36
N ARG A 206 9.36 -14.92 0.48
CA ARG A 206 10.16 -14.13 1.43
C ARG A 206 9.43 -14.05 2.77
N ALA A 207 10.17 -14.00 3.87
CA ALA A 207 9.56 -13.99 5.19
C ALA A 207 8.84 -12.65 5.45
N ALA A 208 7.67 -12.73 6.10
CA ALA A 208 6.92 -11.56 6.51
C ALA A 208 7.70 -10.71 7.55
N GLN A 209 8.43 -11.38 8.45
CA GLN A 209 9.21 -10.69 9.47
C GLN A 209 10.33 -9.84 8.86
N ASP A 210 11.03 -10.35 7.84
CA ASP A 210 12.06 -9.61 7.12
C ASP A 210 11.50 -8.31 6.52
N TYR A 211 10.27 -8.37 5.97
CA TYR A 211 9.59 -7.17 5.48
C TYR A 211 9.33 -6.16 6.59
N MET A 212 8.71 -6.62 7.68
CA MET A 212 8.35 -5.77 8.82
C MET A 212 9.58 -5.11 9.45
N ASP A 213 10.69 -5.84 9.55
CA ASP A 213 11.97 -5.32 10.02
C ASP A 213 12.60 -4.33 9.03
N MET A 214 12.57 -4.64 7.73
CA MET A 214 13.06 -3.76 6.66
C MET A 214 12.33 -2.42 6.66
N VAL A 215 11.00 -2.42 6.81
CA VAL A 215 10.20 -1.18 6.85
C VAL A 215 10.09 -0.58 8.25
N GLY A 216 10.68 -1.27 9.25
CA GLY A 216 10.80 -0.84 10.63
C GLY A 216 9.48 -0.73 11.38
N ILE A 217 8.53 -1.64 11.12
CA ILE A 217 7.22 -1.68 11.79
C ILE A 217 7.19 -2.85 12.75
N ASN A 218 6.92 -2.59 14.03
CA ASN A 218 6.65 -3.62 15.03
C ASN A 218 5.20 -3.49 15.53
N VAL A 219 4.34 -4.41 15.08
CA VAL A 219 2.90 -4.44 15.40
C VAL A 219 2.59 -4.98 16.80
N VAL A 220 3.56 -5.61 17.46
CA VAL A 220 3.43 -6.09 18.85
C VAL A 220 3.63 -4.93 19.81
N THR A 221 4.72 -4.17 19.65
CA THR A 221 5.04 -3.02 20.51
C THR A 221 4.39 -1.72 20.05
N LYS A 222 3.71 -1.74 18.89
CA LYS A 222 3.19 -0.54 18.18
C LYS A 222 4.25 0.55 18.00
N ARG A 223 5.47 0.14 17.62
CA ARG A 223 6.61 1.06 17.40
C ARG A 223 7.05 1.06 15.95
N ILE A 224 7.51 2.23 15.52
CA ILE A 224 8.05 2.42 14.17
C ILE A 224 9.46 3.00 14.27
N LYS A 225 10.39 2.35 13.58
CA LYS A 225 11.71 2.88 13.24
C LYS A 225 11.66 3.27 11.77
N LYS A 226 11.71 4.57 11.45
CA LYS A 226 11.55 5.02 10.06
C LYS A 226 12.57 4.33 9.13
N PRO A 227 12.15 3.82 7.96
CA PRO A 227 13.05 3.17 7.00
C PRO A 227 13.89 4.23 6.28
N ILE A 228 15.00 4.68 6.90
CA ILE A 228 15.85 5.77 6.37
C ILE A 228 16.38 5.43 4.96
N TRP A 229 16.64 4.16 4.70
CA TRP A 229 17.04 3.64 3.39
C TRP A 229 16.08 4.04 2.26
N CYS A 230 14.79 4.24 2.57
CA CYS A 230 13.78 4.68 1.62
C CYS A 230 14.07 6.09 1.07
N HIS A 231 14.86 6.92 1.75
CA HIS A 231 15.27 8.24 1.26
C HIS A 231 16.25 8.16 0.09
N ASP A 232 17.10 7.14 0.06
CA ASP A 232 18.08 6.90 -1.01
C ASP A 232 17.60 5.85 -2.02
N GLY A 233 16.59 5.07 -1.65
CA GLY A 233 15.92 4.14 -2.56
C GLY A 233 16.75 2.91 -2.84
N ARG A 234 17.53 2.52 -1.82
CA ARG A 234 18.45 1.38 -1.79
C ARG A 234 18.12 0.60 -0.51
N PRO A 235 17.49 -0.57 -0.59
CA PRO A 235 17.12 -1.32 0.59
C PRO A 235 18.37 -1.86 1.29
N PRO A 236 18.26 -2.38 2.53
CA PRO A 236 19.36 -3.05 3.21
C PRO A 236 19.89 -4.24 2.37
N PRO A 237 21.20 -4.57 2.43
CA PRO A 237 21.81 -5.63 1.61
C PRO A 237 21.19 -7.03 1.75
N GLN A 238 20.45 -7.28 2.83
CA GLN A 238 19.74 -8.54 3.06
C GLN A 238 18.51 -8.72 2.15
N VAL A 239 18.18 -7.70 1.35
CA VAL A 239 16.99 -7.58 0.50
C VAL A 239 17.34 -7.62 -1.00
N GLU A 240 18.63 -7.44 -1.36
CA GLU A 240 19.12 -7.43 -2.75
C GLU A 240 19.26 -8.82 -3.38
#